data_AF-A0A5D2IPU5-F1
#
_entry.id   AF-A0A5D2IPU5-F1
#
_cell.length_a   1.000
_cell.length_b   1.000
_cell.length_c   1.000
_cell.angle_alpha   90.00
_cell.angle_beta   90.00
_cell.angle_gamma   90.00
#
_symmetry.space_group_name_H-M   'P 1'
#
loop_
_entity.id
_entity.type
_entity.pdbx_description
1 polymer ?
#
loop_
_entity_poly.entity_id
_entity_poly.type
_entity_poly.pdbx_seq_one_letter_code
_entity_poly.pdbx_strand_id
1 'polypeptide(L)'
;MIMVHELHFVFTEYELFTLLMKTTSPYYVRISRATVKADCWTCYEVEKKRLNGLLKIVDRISITTDMWKSGQKIQYMVLTAHFVDSNWNLQKGVLNFVDVPPLHSGVFVYDALYKCLQDWGIEGKVCSISMDNASYNDAAVRMLKDSLSFRKRLSLNGKLFHVRCCAHILNLLVHDGLSKIEDVIDNVRESVKHIIASTMHLTMFKWNASYAMLSCVLEFKGVFPRYAQ
;
A
#
# COMPACT_ATOMS: atom_id res chain seq x y z
N MET A 1 7.74 -20.14 1.58
CA MET A 1 6.91 -20.30 0.36
C MET A 1 5.57 -19.60 0.49
N ILE A 2 4.65 -20.04 1.37
CA ILE A 2 3.29 -19.47 1.45
C ILE A 2 3.29 -17.95 1.69
N MET A 3 3.89 -17.48 2.80
CA MET A 3 3.96 -16.04 3.09
C MET A 3 4.81 -15.27 2.06
N VAL A 4 5.90 -15.87 1.58
CA VAL A 4 6.86 -15.23 0.66
C VAL A 4 6.27 -14.98 -0.73
N HIS A 5 5.44 -15.89 -1.21
CA HIS A 5 4.81 -15.81 -2.53
C HIS A 5 3.32 -15.48 -2.44
N GLU A 6 2.85 -15.05 -1.27
CA GLU A 6 1.46 -14.64 -1.02
C GLU A 6 0.43 -15.68 -1.50
N LEU A 7 0.77 -16.97 -1.34
CA LEU A 7 -0.10 -18.06 -1.81
C LEU A 7 -1.29 -18.24 -0.88
N HIS A 8 -2.44 -18.57 -1.47
CA HIS A 8 -3.62 -18.93 -0.71
C HIS A 8 -3.34 -20.16 0.18
N PHE A 9 -3.83 -20.19 1.42
CA PHE A 9 -3.53 -21.27 2.37
C PHE A 9 -3.99 -22.66 1.89
N VAL A 10 -4.98 -22.71 1.00
CA VAL A 10 -5.46 -23.98 0.39
C VAL A 10 -4.45 -24.56 -0.61
N PHE A 11 -3.43 -23.80 -1.03
CA PHE A 11 -2.40 -24.27 -1.96
C PHE A 11 -1.75 -25.58 -1.49
N THR A 12 -1.46 -25.72 -0.19
CA THR A 12 -0.86 -26.95 0.35
C THR A 12 -1.80 -28.15 0.35
N GLU A 13 -3.10 -27.92 0.14
CA GLU A 13 -4.12 -28.96 0.05
C GLU A 13 -4.39 -29.41 -1.38
N TYR A 14 -3.82 -28.73 -2.40
CA TYR A 14 -4.00 -29.12 -3.79
C TYR A 14 -3.42 -30.51 -4.07
N GLU A 15 -4.15 -31.30 -4.86
CA GLU A 15 -3.82 -32.70 -5.10
C GLU A 15 -2.48 -32.86 -5.81
N LEU A 16 -2.24 -32.09 -6.88
CA LEU A 16 -0.97 -32.09 -7.61
C LEU A 16 0.20 -31.64 -6.74
N PHE A 17 0.00 -30.64 -5.87
CA PHE A 17 1.05 -30.21 -4.93
C PHE A 17 1.37 -31.31 -3.92
N THR A 18 0.34 -31.95 -3.36
CA THR A 18 0.50 -33.08 -2.43
C THR A 18 1.23 -34.25 -3.09
N LEU A 19 0.88 -34.58 -4.34
CA LEU A 19 1.55 -35.62 -5.12
C LEU A 19 3.03 -35.30 -5.32
N LEU A 20 3.34 -34.10 -5.81
CA LEU A 20 4.71 -33.63 -6.01
C LEU A 20 5.55 -33.72 -4.73
N MET A 21 5.00 -33.27 -3.59
CA MET A 21 5.70 -33.30 -2.31
C MET A 21 5.96 -34.73 -1.82
N LYS A 22 5.01 -35.65 -2.02
CA LYS A 22 5.19 -37.09 -1.71
C LYS A 22 6.22 -37.77 -2.61
N THR A 23 6.30 -37.38 -3.88
CA THR A 23 7.34 -37.89 -4.79
C THR A 23 8.73 -37.40 -4.37
N THR A 24 8.83 -36.17 -3.86
CA THR A 24 10.10 -35.57 -3.44
C THR A 24 10.56 -36.11 -2.08
N SER A 25 9.63 -36.40 -1.16
CA SER A 25 9.93 -36.97 0.16
C SER A 25 8.84 -37.98 0.57
N PRO A 26 9.19 -39.26 0.79
CA PRO A 26 8.22 -40.28 1.20
C PRO A 26 7.67 -40.04 2.62
N TYR A 27 8.33 -39.21 3.42
CA TYR A 27 7.87 -38.82 4.76
C TYR A 27 6.93 -37.61 4.76
N TYR A 28 6.60 -37.06 3.60
CA TYR A 28 5.72 -35.89 3.52
C TYR A 28 4.30 -36.24 4.01
N VAL A 29 3.86 -35.51 5.03
CA VAL A 29 2.48 -35.52 5.51
C VAL A 29 1.76 -34.31 4.92
N ARG A 30 0.53 -34.53 4.43
CA ARG A 30 -0.29 -33.48 3.86
C ARG A 30 -0.51 -32.35 4.88
N ILE A 31 -0.21 -31.12 4.48
CA ILE A 31 -0.35 -29.94 5.33
C ILE A 31 -1.72 -29.30 5.07
N SER A 32 -2.53 -29.21 6.11
CA SER A 32 -3.84 -28.55 6.03
C SER A 32 -3.71 -27.03 6.05
N ARG A 33 -4.73 -26.33 5.53
CA ARG A 33 -4.87 -24.87 5.63
C ARG A 33 -4.83 -24.38 7.08
N ALA A 34 -5.34 -25.19 8.01
CA ALA A 34 -5.34 -24.86 9.44
C ALA A 34 -3.92 -24.90 10.02
N THR A 35 -3.12 -25.89 9.63
CA THR A 35 -1.70 -26.00 9.96
C THR A 35 -0.93 -24.82 9.38
N VAL A 36 -1.10 -24.51 8.08
CA VAL A 36 -0.46 -23.35 7.45
C VAL A 36 -0.80 -22.05 8.17
N LYS A 37 -2.07 -21.86 8.54
CA LYS A 37 -2.50 -20.67 9.30
C LYS A 37 -1.82 -20.59 10.67
N ALA A 38 -1.74 -21.72 11.39
CA ALA A 38 -1.07 -21.78 12.69
C ALA A 38 0.44 -21.50 12.58
N ASP A 39 1.09 -22.01 11.52
CA ASP A 39 2.50 -21.74 11.25
C ASP A 39 2.74 -20.25 10.95
N CYS A 40 1.90 -19.65 10.09
CA CYS A 40 1.98 -18.21 9.80
C CYS A 40 1.80 -17.37 11.07
N TRP A 41 0.87 -17.75 11.94
CA TRP A 41 0.66 -17.09 13.22
C TRP A 41 1.89 -17.21 14.13
N THR A 42 2.51 -18.39 14.19
CA THR A 42 3.73 -18.62 14.96
C THR A 42 4.88 -17.76 14.45
N CYS A 43 5.07 -17.69 13.13
CA CYS A 43 6.05 -16.80 12.52
C CYS A 43 5.80 -15.32 12.88
N TYR A 44 4.54 -14.88 12.83
CA TYR A 44 4.17 -13.52 13.24
C TYR A 44 4.53 -13.26 14.71
N GLU A 45 4.21 -14.16 15.64
CA GLU A 45 4.53 -13.97 17.06
C GLU A 45 6.04 -13.93 17.34
N VAL A 46 6.82 -14.74 16.61
CA VAL A 46 8.29 -14.70 16.69
C VAL A 46 8.82 -13.34 16.19
N GLU A 47 8.37 -12.89 15.02
CA GLU A 47 8.80 -11.61 14.46
C GLU A 47 8.33 -10.41 15.29
N LYS A 48 7.12 -10.46 15.85
CA LYS A 48 6.59 -9.44 16.77
C LYS A 48 7.48 -9.31 18.00
N LYS A 49 7.88 -10.44 18.61
CA LYS A 49 8.81 -10.43 19.76
C LYS A 49 10.16 -9.85 19.39
N ARG A 50 10.70 -10.24 18.23
CA ARG A 50 11.99 -9.73 17.71
C ARG A 50 11.92 -8.21 17.51
N LEU A 51 10.89 -7.73 16.82
CA LEU A 51 10.69 -6.30 16.56
C LEU A 51 10.49 -5.50 17.85
N ASN A 52 9.72 -6.03 18.81
CA ASN A 52 9.55 -5.40 20.12
C ASN A 52 10.89 -5.31 20.87
N GLY A 53 11.75 -6.33 20.77
CA GLY A 53 13.12 -6.29 21.28
C GLY A 53 13.94 -5.13 20.71
N LEU A 54 13.88 -4.91 19.39
CA LEU A 54 14.56 -3.79 18.72
C LEU A 54 13.99 -2.44 19.16
N LEU A 55 12.66 -2.31 19.18
CA LEU A 55 11.98 -1.08 19.57
C LEU A 55 12.25 -0.67 21.01
N LYS A 56 12.58 -1.61 21.91
CA LYS A 56 13.00 -1.30 23.28
C LYS A 56 14.34 -0.58 23.35
N ILE A 57 15.28 -0.92 22.48
CA ILE A 57 16.64 -0.36 22.45
C ILE A 57 16.66 1.04 21.82
N VAL A 58 15.82 1.25 20.81
CA VAL A 58 15.77 2.51 20.05
C VAL A 58 15.18 3.64 20.89
N ASP A 59 15.77 4.83 20.79
CA ASP A 59 15.29 6.02 21.52
C ASP A 59 14.18 6.79 20.78
N ARG A 60 14.22 6.78 19.45
CA ARG A 60 13.35 7.57 18.59
C ARG A 60 12.85 6.78 17.40
N ILE A 61 11.56 6.90 17.12
CA ILE A 61 10.91 6.26 15.98
C ILE A 61 10.10 7.29 15.20
N SER A 62 10.11 7.17 13.87
CA SER A 62 9.19 7.85 12.97
C SER A 62 8.08 6.88 12.59
N ILE A 63 6.85 7.37 12.53
CA ILE A 63 5.70 6.58 12.17
C ILE A 63 5.23 7.00 10.77
N THR A 64 4.90 6.05 9.92
CA THR A 64 4.05 6.31 8.75
C THR A 64 2.75 5.57 8.95
N THR A 65 1.64 6.21 8.60
CA THR A 65 0.35 5.56 8.58
C THR A 65 -0.36 5.82 7.27
N ASP A 66 -0.96 4.76 6.76
CA ASP A 66 -1.74 4.78 5.53
C ASP A 66 -3.12 4.19 5.83
N MET A 67 -4.13 4.79 5.20
CA MET A 67 -5.52 4.39 5.37
C MET A 67 -6.14 4.12 4.02
N TRP A 68 -6.75 2.95 3.87
CA TRP A 68 -7.46 2.60 2.65
C TRP A 68 -8.73 1.83 2.94
N LYS A 69 -9.62 1.80 1.95
CA LYS A 69 -10.85 1.00 1.98
C LYS A 69 -10.64 -0.25 1.14
N SER A 70 -10.98 -1.40 1.71
CA SER A 70 -11.02 -2.66 0.97
C SER A 70 -12.21 -2.69 0.00
N GLY A 71 -12.23 -3.65 -0.93
CA GLY A 71 -13.37 -3.89 -1.81
C GLY A 71 -14.67 -4.22 -1.06
N GLN A 72 -14.56 -4.69 0.19
CA GLN A 72 -15.68 -4.97 1.09
C GLN A 72 -16.12 -3.72 1.89
N LYS A 73 -15.60 -2.53 1.55
CA LYS A 73 -15.86 -1.24 2.22
C LYS A 73 -15.38 -1.20 3.68
N ILE A 74 -14.50 -2.10 4.09
CA ILE A 74 -13.84 -2.06 5.40
C ILE A 74 -12.66 -1.10 5.29
N GLN A 75 -12.55 -0.16 6.22
CA GLN A 75 -11.42 0.75 6.29
C GLN A 75 -10.32 0.15 7.17
N TYR A 76 -9.12 0.11 6.64
CA TYR A 76 -7.93 -0.33 7.36
C TYR A 76 -6.98 0.85 7.53
N MET A 77 -6.29 0.83 8.66
CA MET A 77 -5.14 1.69 8.93
C MET A 77 -3.94 0.80 9.19
N VAL A 78 -2.86 1.05 8.47
CA VAL A 78 -1.57 0.44 8.76
C VAL A 78 -0.69 1.43 9.50
N LEU A 79 -0.02 0.91 10.52
CA LEU A 79 1.00 1.62 11.26
C LEU A 79 2.35 1.00 10.97
N THR A 80 3.29 1.79 10.46
CA THR A 80 4.66 1.35 10.22
C THR A 80 5.63 2.21 11.01
N ALA A 81 6.53 1.57 11.74
CA ALA A 81 7.64 2.24 12.41
C ALA A 81 8.88 2.22 11.54
N HIS A 82 9.59 3.35 11.57
CA HIS A 82 10.86 3.57 10.93
C HIS A 82 11.85 4.04 11.99
N PHE A 83 13.01 3.43 12.05
CA PHE A 83 14.04 3.75 13.03
C PHE A 83 15.43 3.38 12.52
N VAL A 84 16.47 3.95 13.15
CA VAL A 84 17.86 3.59 12.88
C VAL A 84 18.33 2.65 13.97
N ASP A 85 18.91 1.52 13.60
CA ASP A 85 19.44 0.54 14.54
C ASP A 85 20.86 0.90 15.04
N SER A 86 21.42 0.07 15.93
CA SER A 86 22.77 0.27 16.49
C SER A 86 23.89 0.22 15.45
N ASN A 87 23.63 -0.40 14.28
CA ASN A 87 24.58 -0.50 13.17
C ASN A 87 24.37 0.62 12.15
N TRP A 88 23.60 1.65 12.50
CA TRP A 88 23.29 2.79 11.64
C TRP A 88 22.48 2.43 10.39
N ASN A 89 21.78 1.29 10.40
CA ASN A 89 20.92 0.88 9.30
C ASN A 89 19.48 1.36 9.53
N LEU A 90 18.85 1.86 8.47
CA LEU A 90 17.44 2.19 8.48
C LEU A 90 16.61 0.89 8.50
N GLN A 91 15.85 0.74 9.56
CA GLN A 91 14.88 -0.33 9.75
C GLN A 91 13.47 0.18 9.53
N LYS A 92 12.64 -0.67 8.92
CA LYS A 92 11.20 -0.45 8.78
C LYS A 92 10.44 -1.69 9.20
N GLY A 93 9.35 -1.52 9.95
CA GLY A 93 8.52 -2.62 10.41
C GLY A 93 7.07 -2.22 10.51
N VAL A 94 6.19 -3.02 9.89
CA VAL A 94 4.74 -2.88 10.09
C VAL A 94 4.41 -3.34 11.51
N LEU A 95 3.80 -2.44 12.28
CA LEU A 95 3.43 -2.68 13.68
C LEU A 95 2.00 -3.22 13.77
N ASN A 96 1.08 -2.60 13.06
CA ASN A 96 -0.33 -2.88 13.17
C ASN A 96 -1.00 -2.79 11.81
N PHE A 97 -2.01 -3.65 11.66
CA PHE A 97 -3.00 -3.61 10.61
C PHE A 97 -4.35 -3.61 11.31
N VAL A 98 -4.97 -2.45 11.46
CA VAL A 98 -6.19 -2.29 12.27
C VAL A 98 -7.38 -1.89 11.42
N ASP A 99 -8.53 -2.45 11.74
CA ASP A 99 -9.81 -1.98 11.24
C ASP A 99 -10.17 -0.67 11.96
N VAL A 100 -10.55 0.34 11.19
CA VAL A 100 -11.02 1.62 11.73
C VAL A 100 -12.49 1.76 11.37
N PRO A 101 -13.40 1.86 12.36
CA PRO A 101 -14.82 1.98 12.09
C PRO A 101 -15.12 3.15 11.17
N PRO A 102 -16.10 3.00 10.26
CA PRO A 102 -16.47 4.07 9.34
C PRO A 102 -17.14 5.20 10.11
N LEU A 103 -16.38 6.29 10.29
CA LEU A 103 -16.77 7.67 10.55
C LEU A 103 -15.42 8.40 10.54
N HIS A 104 -15.13 9.18 9.49
CA HIS A 104 -13.83 9.82 9.27
C HIS A 104 -13.57 10.98 10.25
N SER A 105 -13.73 10.73 11.55
CA SER A 105 -13.37 11.65 12.61
C SER A 105 -11.90 11.45 12.95
N GLY A 106 -11.15 12.54 13.02
CA GLY A 106 -9.77 12.51 13.52
C GLY A 106 -9.66 11.91 14.92
N VAL A 107 -10.75 11.90 15.70
CA VAL A 107 -10.82 11.25 17.02
C VAL A 107 -10.65 9.74 16.92
N PHE A 108 -11.38 9.06 16.03
CA PHE A 108 -11.27 7.60 15.88
C PHE A 108 -9.90 7.18 15.35
N VAL A 109 -9.35 7.96 14.42
CA VAL A 109 -7.99 7.73 13.90
C VAL A 109 -6.97 7.93 15.03
N TYR A 110 -7.12 8.97 15.84
CA TYR A 110 -6.28 9.20 17.01
C TYR A 110 -6.37 8.05 18.01
N ASP A 111 -7.57 7.59 18.39
CA ASP A 111 -7.75 6.52 19.37
C ASP A 111 -7.12 5.22 18.88
N ALA A 112 -7.34 4.88 17.60
CA ALA A 112 -6.73 3.70 16.98
C ALA A 112 -5.19 3.82 16.95
N LEU A 113 -4.65 4.97 16.56
CA LEU A 113 -3.21 5.23 16.53
C LEU A 113 -2.60 5.13 17.93
N TYR A 114 -3.17 5.84 18.89
CA TYR A 114 -2.66 5.91 20.25
C TYR A 114 -2.70 4.54 20.94
N LYS A 115 -3.79 3.78 20.76
CA LYS A 115 -3.88 2.39 21.23
C LYS A 115 -2.78 1.52 20.64
N CYS A 116 -2.51 1.61 19.34
CA CYS A 116 -1.41 0.86 18.73
C CYS A 116 -0.07 1.25 19.37
N LEU A 117 0.20 2.53 19.61
CA LEU A 117 1.43 2.97 20.26
C LEU A 117 1.55 2.44 21.69
N GLN A 118 0.46 2.39 22.44
CA GLN A 118 0.41 1.82 23.79
C GLN A 118 0.63 0.32 23.80
N ASP A 119 0.00 -0.43 22.88
CA ASP A 119 0.15 -1.88 22.75
C ASP A 119 1.61 -2.29 22.50
N TRP A 120 2.37 -1.43 21.82
CA TRP A 120 3.80 -1.61 21.57
C TRP A 120 4.70 -0.95 22.64
N GLY A 121 4.16 -0.14 23.54
CA GLY A 121 4.91 0.59 24.58
C GLY A 121 5.90 1.62 24.01
N ILE A 122 5.54 2.23 22.87
CA ILE A 122 6.41 3.12 22.08
C ILE A 122 5.92 4.56 22.05
N GLU A 123 4.84 4.90 22.76
CA GLU A 123 4.25 6.24 22.75
C GLU A 123 5.28 7.31 23.10
N GLY A 124 6.17 7.06 24.07
CA GLY A 124 7.24 8.00 24.43
C GLY A 124 8.43 8.06 23.48
N LYS A 125 8.42 7.33 22.36
CA LYS A 125 9.54 7.25 21.40
C LYS A 125 9.22 7.90 20.06
N VAL A 126 7.95 8.21 19.79
CA VAL A 126 7.51 8.79 18.52
C VAL A 126 8.03 10.23 18.39
N CYS A 127 8.84 10.50 17.37
CA CYS A 127 9.38 11.83 17.09
C CYS A 127 8.65 12.54 15.95
N SER A 128 8.09 11.79 15.00
CA SER A 128 7.31 12.30 13.88
C SER A 128 6.32 11.24 13.37
N ILE A 129 5.28 11.71 12.70
CA ILE A 129 4.29 10.92 11.99
C ILE A 129 4.11 11.47 10.57
N SER A 130 4.03 10.56 9.61
CA SER A 130 3.69 10.85 8.24
C SER A 130 2.34 10.23 7.88
N MET A 131 1.43 11.06 7.40
CA MET A 131 0.08 10.67 6.97
C MET A 131 -0.21 11.23 5.57
N ASP A 132 -1.26 10.71 4.92
CA ASP A 132 -1.81 11.37 3.73
C ASP A 132 -2.37 12.76 4.07
N ASN A 133 -2.69 13.54 3.03
CA ASN A 133 -3.11 14.93 3.21
C ASN A 133 -4.62 15.07 3.50
N ALA A 134 -5.29 14.00 3.95
CA ALA A 134 -6.70 14.07 4.29
C ALA A 134 -6.94 14.99 5.50
N SER A 135 -7.96 15.84 5.42
CA SER A 135 -8.23 16.89 6.43
C SER A 135 -8.49 16.34 7.84
N TYR A 136 -9.08 15.14 7.97
CA TYR A 136 -9.34 14.53 9.27
C TYR A 136 -8.06 14.09 9.99
N ASN A 137 -6.96 13.84 9.27
CA ASN A 137 -5.66 13.52 9.89
C ASN A 137 -5.11 14.71 10.68
N ASP A 138 -5.46 15.94 10.32
CA ASP A 138 -4.96 17.13 11.01
C ASP A 138 -5.45 17.18 12.45
N ALA A 139 -6.71 16.81 12.67
CA ALA A 139 -7.27 16.67 14.00
C ALA A 139 -6.59 15.53 14.78
N ALA A 140 -6.42 14.36 14.14
CA ALA A 140 -5.77 13.20 14.77
C ALA A 140 -4.33 13.50 15.20
N VAL A 141 -3.55 14.15 14.32
CA VAL A 141 -2.15 14.51 14.56
C VAL A 141 -2.03 15.58 15.64
N ARG A 142 -2.95 16.55 15.70
CA ARG A 142 -2.98 17.54 16.80
C ARG A 142 -3.20 16.85 18.14
N MET A 143 -4.23 16.02 18.25
CA MET A 143 -4.52 15.26 19.47
C MET A 143 -3.34 14.37 19.86
N LEU A 144 -2.75 13.66 18.90
CA LEU A 144 -1.58 12.81 19.14
C LEU A 144 -0.40 13.64 19.63
N LYS A 145 -0.11 14.77 18.99
CA LYS A 145 0.96 15.68 19.41
C LYS A 145 0.75 16.14 20.85
N ASP A 146 -0.46 16.54 21.22
CA ASP A 146 -0.77 17.03 22.56
C ASP A 146 -0.57 15.92 23.62
N SER A 147 -1.06 14.72 23.36
CA SER A 147 -0.88 13.54 24.23
C SER A 147 0.59 13.15 24.39
N LEU A 148 1.40 13.27 23.34
CA LEU A 148 2.83 12.93 23.37
C LEU A 148 3.72 14.06 23.92
N SER A 149 3.26 15.31 23.85
CA SER A 149 4.02 16.49 24.28
C SER A 149 4.37 16.47 25.76
N PHE A 150 3.57 15.80 26.59
CA PHE A 150 3.83 15.63 28.02
C PHE A 150 5.19 14.97 28.31
N ARG A 151 5.70 14.15 27.39
CA ARG A 151 6.97 13.42 27.55
C ARG A 151 8.21 14.24 27.14
N LYS A 152 8.06 15.49 26.66
CA LYS A 152 9.15 16.39 26.17
C LYS A 152 10.14 15.76 25.16
N ARG A 153 9.72 14.72 24.43
CA ARG A 153 10.60 13.99 23.48
C ARG A 153 10.46 14.44 22.01
N LEU A 154 9.54 15.36 21.73
CA LEU A 154 9.32 15.86 20.39
C LEU A 154 10.46 16.80 19.94
N SER A 155 11.09 16.47 18.81
CA SER A 155 12.11 17.33 18.20
C SER A 155 11.55 18.72 17.91
N LEU A 156 12.34 19.77 18.18
CA LEU A 156 11.99 21.17 17.89
C LEU A 156 10.60 21.58 18.40
N ASN A 157 10.22 21.14 19.62
CA ASN A 157 8.90 21.38 20.22
C ASN A 157 7.74 20.87 19.33
N GLY A 158 7.97 19.79 18.59
CA GLY A 158 7.00 19.17 17.69
C GLY A 158 6.67 20.00 16.45
N LYS A 159 7.53 20.95 16.05
CA LYS A 159 7.37 21.67 14.76
C LYS A 159 7.49 20.73 13.56
N LEU A 160 8.30 19.68 13.67
CA LEU A 160 8.49 18.64 12.64
C LEU A 160 7.72 17.36 12.94
N PHE A 161 6.69 17.43 13.80
CA PHE A 161 5.96 16.23 14.19
C PHE A 161 5.12 15.67 13.04
N HIS A 162 4.47 16.54 12.26
CA HIS A 162 3.67 16.12 11.11
C HIS A 162 4.44 16.30 9.82
N VAL A 163 4.68 15.20 9.12
CA VAL A 163 5.22 15.19 7.76
C VAL A 163 4.10 14.81 6.81
N ARG A 164 3.86 15.60 5.77
CA ARG A 164 2.87 15.24 4.74
C ARG A 164 3.47 14.24 3.76
N CYS A 165 2.65 13.30 3.29
CA CYS A 165 3.07 12.35 2.27
C CYS A 165 3.41 13.08 0.95
N CYS A 166 4.68 13.03 0.53
CA CYS A 166 5.14 13.64 -0.73
C CYS A 166 4.45 13.03 -1.95
N ALA A 167 4.23 11.71 -1.97
CA ALA A 167 3.53 11.05 -3.08
C ALA A 167 2.09 11.57 -3.21
N HIS A 168 1.42 11.83 -2.09
CA HIS A 168 0.08 12.42 -2.10
C HIS A 168 0.11 13.87 -2.59
N ILE A 169 1.11 14.67 -2.17
CA ILE A 169 1.30 16.04 -2.69
C ILE A 169 1.50 16.02 -4.21
N LEU A 170 2.36 15.14 -4.72
CA LEU A 170 2.56 14.98 -6.16
C LEU A 170 1.28 14.58 -6.88
N ASN A 171 0.49 13.66 -6.30
CA ASN A 171 -0.80 13.28 -6.86
C ASN A 171 -1.77 14.47 -6.94
N LEU A 172 -1.81 15.32 -5.91
CA LEU A 172 -2.62 16.55 -5.92
C LEU A 172 -2.15 17.52 -7.00
N LEU A 173 -0.84 17.70 -7.19
CA LEU A 173 -0.28 18.54 -8.26
C LEU A 173 -0.65 18.00 -9.65
N VAL A 174 -0.57 16.69 -9.84
CA VAL A 174 -0.98 16.05 -11.11
C VAL A 174 -2.47 16.27 -11.36
N HIS A 175 -3.33 16.07 -10.35
CA HIS A 175 -4.76 16.32 -10.49
C HIS A 175 -5.08 17.78 -10.81
N ASP A 176 -4.41 18.74 -10.16
CA ASP A 176 -4.57 20.16 -10.48
C ASP A 176 -4.16 20.47 -11.92
N GLY A 177 -3.06 19.88 -12.39
CA GLY A 177 -2.64 19.99 -13.80
C GLY A 177 -3.64 19.37 -14.78
N LEU A 178 -4.14 18.16 -14.49
CA LEU A 178 -5.12 17.47 -15.33
C LEU A 178 -6.46 18.21 -15.38
N SER A 179 -6.85 18.93 -14.31
CA SER A 179 -8.07 19.75 -14.29
C SER A 179 -8.08 20.83 -15.37
N LYS A 180 -6.90 21.28 -15.84
CA LYS A 180 -6.78 22.28 -16.92
C LYS A 180 -7.16 21.73 -18.30
N ILE A 181 -7.21 20.41 -18.44
CA ILE A 181 -7.53 19.70 -19.70
C ILE A 181 -8.66 18.69 -19.49
N GLU A 182 -9.50 18.91 -18.48
CA GLU A 182 -10.57 17.99 -18.07
C GLU A 182 -11.52 17.66 -19.24
N ASP A 183 -11.93 18.67 -20.02
CA ASP A 183 -12.79 18.48 -21.19
C ASP A 183 -12.19 17.52 -22.23
N VAL A 184 -10.87 17.59 -22.45
CA VAL A 184 -10.17 16.71 -23.40
C VAL A 184 -10.13 15.28 -22.85
N ILE A 185 -9.84 15.13 -21.55
CA ILE A 185 -9.82 13.83 -20.87
C ILE A 185 -11.20 13.18 -20.95
N ASP A 186 -12.26 13.95 -20.71
CA ASP A 186 -13.62 13.44 -20.73
C ASP A 186 -14.07 13.05 -22.13
N ASN A 187 -13.76 13.85 -23.16
CA ASN A 187 -14.00 13.47 -24.55
C ASN A 187 -13.32 12.15 -24.95
N VAL A 188 -12.06 11.96 -24.53
CA VAL A 188 -11.34 10.70 -24.75
C VAL A 188 -11.99 9.54 -23.98
N ARG A 189 -12.36 9.75 -22.71
CA ARG A 189 -13.03 8.72 -21.89
C ARG A 189 -14.36 8.30 -22.47
N GLU A 190 -15.20 9.25 -22.89
CA GLU A 190 -16.49 8.96 -23.52
C GLU A 190 -16.31 8.23 -24.87
N SER A 191 -15.30 8.61 -25.65
CA SER A 191 -14.95 7.89 -26.88
C SER A 191 -14.55 6.44 -26.59
N VAL A 192 -13.68 6.20 -25.60
CA VAL A 192 -13.30 4.84 -25.19
C VAL A 192 -14.50 4.05 -24.68
N LYS A 193 -15.34 4.65 -23.82
CA LYS A 193 -16.58 4.03 -23.33
C LYS A 193 -17.48 3.61 -24.49
N HIS A 194 -17.68 4.48 -25.48
CA HIS A 194 -18.47 4.18 -26.66
C HIS A 194 -17.90 3.00 -27.47
N ILE A 195 -16.59 2.97 -27.69
CA ILE A 195 -15.89 1.89 -28.42
C ILE A 195 -16.06 0.54 -27.70
N ILE A 196 -15.92 0.50 -26.38
CA ILE A 196 -16.00 -0.75 -25.60
C ILE A 196 -17.43 -1.15 -25.23
N ALA A 197 -18.42 -0.28 -25.44
CA ALA A 197 -19.81 -0.54 -25.08
C ALA A 197 -20.44 -1.71 -25.85
N SER A 198 -19.92 -2.06 -27.04
CA SER A 198 -20.37 -3.23 -27.79
C SER A 198 -19.27 -3.87 -28.63
N THR A 199 -19.40 -5.18 -28.86
CA THR A 199 -18.50 -5.93 -29.76
C THR A 199 -18.50 -5.36 -31.18
N MET A 200 -19.63 -4.81 -31.63
CA MET A 200 -19.76 -4.17 -32.94
C MET A 200 -18.92 -2.89 -33.02
N HIS A 201 -19.03 -1.98 -32.04
CA HIS A 201 -18.22 -0.75 -32.01
C HIS A 201 -16.73 -1.06 -31.92
N LEU A 202 -16.35 -2.03 -31.09
CA LEU A 202 -14.96 -2.45 -30.95
C LEU A 202 -14.40 -3.04 -32.25
N THR A 203 -15.19 -3.86 -32.94
CA THR A 203 -14.79 -4.47 -34.22
C THR A 203 -14.65 -3.40 -35.30
N MET A 204 -15.61 -2.48 -35.41
CA MET A 204 -15.56 -1.37 -36.36
C MET A 204 -14.34 -0.46 -36.11
N PHE A 205 -14.05 -0.14 -34.85
CA PHE A 205 -12.87 0.63 -34.47
C PHE A 205 -11.56 -0.08 -34.89
N LYS A 206 -11.43 -1.39 -34.65
CA LYS A 206 -10.25 -2.18 -35.06
C LYS A 206 -10.01 -2.15 -36.57
N TRP A 207 -11.07 -2.28 -37.37
CA TRP A 207 -10.98 -2.18 -38.82
C TRP A 207 -10.55 -0.79 -39.28
N ASN A 208 -11.18 0.25 -38.74
CA ASN A 208 -10.84 1.64 -39.08
C ASN A 208 -9.41 2.02 -38.67
N ALA A 209 -8.94 1.55 -37.51
CA ALA A 209 -7.55 1.77 -37.06
C ALA A 209 -6.55 1.08 -37.99
N SER A 210 -6.81 -0.17 -38.39
CA SER A 210 -5.98 -0.90 -39.36
C SER A 210 -5.94 -0.19 -40.71
N TYR A 211 -7.10 0.27 -41.19
CA TYR A 211 -7.20 1.02 -42.44
C TYR A 211 -6.40 2.33 -42.39
N ALA A 212 -6.55 3.13 -41.32
CA ALA A 212 -5.82 4.39 -41.17
C ALA A 212 -4.29 4.17 -41.13
N MET A 213 -3.84 3.14 -40.41
CA MET A 213 -2.42 2.77 -40.37
C MET A 213 -1.89 2.42 -41.77
N LEU A 214 -2.61 1.58 -42.52
CA LEU A 214 -2.23 1.19 -43.88
C LEU A 214 -2.26 2.38 -44.86
N SER A 215 -3.27 3.23 -44.76
CA SER A 215 -3.38 4.44 -45.60
C SER A 215 -2.20 5.39 -45.38
N CYS A 216 -1.83 5.64 -44.12
CA CYS A 216 -0.67 6.44 -43.76
C CYS A 216 0.64 5.82 -44.29
N VAL A 217 0.83 4.51 -44.12
CA VAL A 217 2.01 3.81 -44.67
C VAL A 217 2.11 3.94 -46.19
N LEU A 218 0.98 3.85 -46.90
CA LEU A 218 0.94 4.02 -48.36
C LEU A 218 1.29 5.44 -48.80
N GLU A 219 0.85 6.45 -48.06
CA GLU A 219 1.18 7.85 -48.31
C GLU A 219 2.69 8.11 -48.16
N PHE A 220 3.31 7.54 -47.12
CA PHE A 220 4.75 7.67 -46.86
C PHE A 220 5.60 6.53 -47.44
N LYS A 221 5.08 5.73 -48.37
CA LYS A 221 5.75 4.52 -48.91
C LYS A 221 7.15 4.76 -49.47
N GLY A 222 7.44 5.96 -49.97
CA GLY A 222 8.75 6.34 -50.51
C GLY A 222 9.81 6.64 -49.44
N VAL A 223 9.39 6.83 -48.19
CA VAL A 223 10.27 7.13 -47.05
C VAL A 223 10.75 5.84 -46.38
N PHE A 224 9.90 4.82 -46.25
CA PHE A 224 10.24 3.56 -45.58
C PHE A 224 11.47 2.82 -46.16
N PRO A 225 11.73 2.79 -47.48
CA PRO A 225 12.95 2.20 -48.04
C PRO A 225 14.24 2.85 -47.53
N ARG A 226 14.19 4.10 -47.07
CA ARG A 226 15.35 4.84 -46.52
C ARG A 226 15.67 4.47 -45.07
N TYR A 227 14.73 3.82 -44.36
CA TYR A 227 14.92 3.31 -43.00
C TYR A 227 15.34 1.83 -42.95
N ALA A 228 15.49 1.18 -44.11
CA ALA A 228 15.91 -0.21 -44.23
C ALA A 228 17.45 -0.37 -44.40
N GLN A 229 18.22 0.70 -44.20
CA GLN A 229 19.69 0.69 -44.07
C GLN A 229 20.09 0.66 -42.60
#